data_AF-A0A7C7WPQ4-F1
#
_entry.id   AF-A0A7C7WPQ4-F1
#
_cell.length_a   1.000
_cell.length_b   1.000
_cell.length_c   1.000
_cell.angle_alpha   90.00
_cell.angle_beta   90.00
_cell.angle_gamma   90.00
#
_symmetry.space_group_name_H-M   'P 1'
#
loop_
_entity.id
_entity.type
_entity.pdbx_description
1 polymer ?
#
loop_
_entity_poly.entity_id
_entity_poly.type
_entity_poly.pdbx_seq_one_letter_code
_entity_poly.pdbx_strand_id
1 'polypeptide(L)'
;MSTENSFGTRTSLSVGDTTVAFHSLETLERGGFPAVARLPYSLKILLENLLRREDGRSVTADDIQALAAWDPTAGDTKEIAFMPARVLLQDFTGVPAVVDLAAMRDGVVRLGGNPDQINPLQPAELVIDHSVQVDHFREANAFDLNAQLEFSRNKERYAFLKWGQQAFDNFRVVPPDTGIVHQVNLEWIASVAREEGGLWIPDTLVGTDSHTTMINGLGVLGWGVGGIEAEAVMLGQPIYMLLPEVVG
;
A
#
# COMPACT_ATOMS: atom_id res chain seq x y z
N MET A 1 10.96 -13.18 5.82
CA MET A 1 10.48 -14.50 6.30
C MET A 1 10.28 -15.37 5.07
N SER A 2 10.51 -16.68 5.16
CA SER A 2 10.25 -17.58 4.02
C SER A 2 8.74 -17.74 3.85
N THR A 3 8.24 -17.48 2.65
CA THR A 3 6.83 -17.75 2.36
C THR A 3 6.63 -19.23 2.13
N GLU A 4 5.58 -19.78 2.72
CA GLU A 4 5.12 -21.13 2.44
C GLU A 4 4.31 -21.11 1.14
N ASN A 5 4.37 -22.20 0.38
CA ASN A 5 3.58 -22.39 -0.84
C ASN A 5 2.81 -23.70 -0.67
N SER A 6 2.10 -23.82 0.46
CA SER A 6 1.52 -25.09 0.91
C SER A 6 0.47 -25.62 -0.08
N PHE A 7 -0.19 -24.72 -0.79
CA PHE A 7 -1.19 -25.03 -1.83
C PHE A 7 -0.59 -25.20 -3.24
N GLY A 8 0.74 -25.07 -3.41
CA GLY A 8 1.39 -25.25 -4.71
C GLY A 8 0.94 -24.24 -5.78
N THR A 9 0.47 -23.05 -5.40
CA THR A 9 -0.15 -22.07 -6.30
C THR A 9 0.89 -21.25 -7.07
N ARG A 10 2.12 -21.11 -6.57
CA ARG A 10 3.20 -20.43 -7.28
C ARG A 10 3.50 -21.16 -8.59
N THR A 11 3.26 -20.48 -9.71
CA THR A 11 3.50 -20.97 -11.06
C THR A 11 4.15 -19.89 -11.91
N SER A 12 4.37 -20.18 -13.20
CA SER A 12 4.94 -19.23 -14.15
C SER A 12 4.09 -19.13 -15.42
N LEU A 13 4.05 -17.92 -15.99
CA LEU A 13 3.41 -17.61 -17.26
C LEU A 13 4.47 -17.10 -18.24
N SER A 14 4.46 -17.63 -19.46
CA SER A 14 5.27 -17.09 -20.55
C SER A 14 4.52 -15.97 -21.25
N VAL A 15 5.10 -14.77 -21.28
CA VAL A 15 4.55 -13.56 -21.92
C VAL A 15 5.60 -13.05 -22.90
N GLY A 16 5.42 -13.40 -24.18
CA GLY A 16 6.44 -13.19 -25.21
C GLY A 16 7.72 -13.96 -24.86
N ASP A 17 8.85 -13.26 -24.82
CA ASP A 17 10.17 -13.82 -24.47
C ASP A 17 10.44 -13.81 -22.96
N THR A 18 9.49 -13.36 -22.15
CA THR A 18 9.63 -13.21 -20.70
C THR A 18 8.86 -14.31 -19.97
N THR A 19 9.48 -14.89 -18.95
CA THR A 19 8.77 -15.77 -17.99
C THR A 19 8.57 -15.02 -16.69
N VAL A 20 7.31 -14.94 -16.25
CA VAL A 20 6.92 -14.27 -15.01
C VAL A 20 6.38 -15.30 -14.03
N ALA A 21 6.66 -15.14 -12.73
CA ALA A 21 6.09 -16.01 -11.70
C ALA A 21 4.96 -15.29 -10.95
N PHE A 22 3.95 -16.02 -10.49
CA PHE A 22 2.78 -15.48 -9.78
C PHE A 22 2.07 -16.60 -9.01
N HIS A 23 1.16 -16.26 -8.09
CA HIS A 23 0.27 -17.22 -7.43
C HIS A 23 -1.03 -17.41 -8.23
N SER A 24 -1.26 -18.64 -8.72
CA SER A 24 -2.43 -18.97 -9.53
C SER A 24 -3.63 -19.37 -8.67
N LEU A 25 -4.69 -18.55 -8.73
CA LEU A 25 -5.98 -18.88 -8.13
C LEU A 25 -6.66 -20.09 -8.82
N GLU A 26 -6.39 -20.31 -10.11
CA GLU A 26 -6.90 -21.47 -10.84
C GLU A 26 -6.28 -22.78 -10.33
N THR A 27 -5.00 -22.75 -9.92
CA THR A 27 -4.37 -23.90 -9.27
C THR A 27 -5.04 -24.23 -7.94
N LEU A 28 -5.39 -23.20 -7.15
CA LEU A 28 -6.11 -23.38 -5.90
C LEU A 28 -7.54 -23.93 -6.13
N GLU A 29 -8.24 -23.43 -7.16
CA GLU A 29 -9.56 -23.92 -7.57
C GLU A 29 -9.52 -25.42 -7.87
N ARG A 30 -8.59 -25.85 -8.74
CA ARG A 30 -8.39 -27.27 -9.09
C ARG A 30 -7.89 -28.10 -7.91
N GLY A 31 -7.26 -27.46 -6.93
CA GLY A 31 -6.74 -28.05 -5.70
C GLY A 31 -7.81 -28.37 -4.64
N GLY A 32 -9.09 -28.09 -4.90
CA GLY A 32 -10.19 -28.45 -4.01
C GLY A 32 -11.07 -27.30 -3.53
N PHE A 33 -10.85 -26.08 -4.03
CA PHE A 33 -11.62 -24.88 -3.66
C PHE A 33 -12.41 -24.32 -4.86
N PRO A 34 -13.44 -25.03 -5.37
CA PRO A 34 -14.17 -24.61 -6.57
C PRO A 34 -14.91 -23.26 -6.42
N ALA A 35 -15.18 -22.83 -5.19
CA ALA A 35 -15.80 -21.54 -4.89
C ALA A 35 -14.90 -20.35 -5.31
N VAL A 36 -13.58 -20.54 -5.41
CA VAL A 36 -12.62 -19.51 -5.83
C VAL A 36 -13.00 -18.88 -7.18
N ALA A 37 -13.54 -19.67 -8.12
CA ALA A 37 -14.00 -19.17 -9.41
C ALA A 37 -15.07 -18.08 -9.28
N ARG A 38 -15.94 -18.21 -8.26
CA ARG A 38 -17.12 -17.38 -8.02
C ARG A 38 -16.87 -16.24 -7.04
N LEU A 39 -15.69 -16.16 -6.42
CA LEU A 39 -15.35 -15.05 -5.53
C LEU A 39 -15.46 -13.69 -6.25
N PRO A 40 -15.97 -12.66 -5.58
CA PRO A 40 -15.81 -11.28 -6.03
C PRO A 40 -14.35 -10.93 -6.29
N TYR A 41 -14.08 -10.05 -7.26
CA TYR A 41 -12.70 -9.68 -7.62
C TYR A 41 -11.90 -9.09 -6.46
N SER A 42 -12.55 -8.32 -5.57
CA SER A 42 -11.93 -7.81 -4.34
C SER A 42 -11.42 -8.95 -3.44
N LEU A 43 -12.21 -10.01 -3.25
CA LEU A 43 -11.81 -11.17 -2.46
C LEU A 43 -10.73 -12.01 -3.17
N LYS A 44 -10.72 -12.04 -4.51
CA LYS A 44 -9.62 -12.68 -5.27
C LYS A 44 -8.28 -11.98 -5.04
N ILE A 45 -8.27 -10.64 -4.96
CA ILE A 45 -7.07 -9.86 -4.64
C ILE A 45 -6.60 -10.15 -3.21
N LEU A 46 -7.52 -10.21 -2.24
CA LEU A 46 -7.18 -10.60 -0.86
C LEU A 46 -6.65 -12.04 -0.78
N LEU A 47 -7.23 -12.97 -1.56
CA LEU A 47 -6.79 -14.37 -1.58
C LEU A 47 -5.39 -14.54 -2.17
N GLU A 48 -5.08 -13.80 -3.25
CA GLU A 48 -3.70 -13.73 -3.77
C GLU A 48 -2.73 -13.21 -2.70
N ASN A 49 -3.14 -12.16 -1.97
CA ASN A 49 -2.33 -11.59 -0.89
C ASN A 49 -2.01 -12.63 0.19
N LEU A 50 -3.02 -13.39 0.64
CA LEU A 50 -2.81 -14.46 1.62
C LEU A 50 -1.89 -15.56 1.06
N LEU A 51 -2.11 -16.01 -0.17
CA LEU A 51 -1.28 -17.04 -0.80
C LEU A 51 0.19 -16.65 -0.90
N ARG A 52 0.50 -15.41 -1.28
CA ARG A 52 1.90 -14.97 -1.41
C ARG A 52 2.55 -14.65 -0.06
N ARG A 53 1.75 -14.42 0.99
CA ARG A 53 2.23 -14.02 2.33
C ARG A 53 2.13 -15.12 3.37
N GLU A 54 1.72 -16.34 3.00
CA GLU A 54 1.68 -17.51 3.88
C GLU A 54 3.03 -17.67 4.59
N ASP A 55 3.03 -17.64 5.92
CA ASP A 55 4.24 -17.74 6.76
C ASP A 55 4.03 -18.62 8.00
N GLY A 56 2.85 -19.22 8.13
CA GLY A 56 2.45 -20.06 9.26
C GLY A 56 2.27 -19.30 10.57
N ARG A 57 2.32 -17.96 10.57
CA ARG A 57 2.21 -17.11 11.76
C ARG A 57 1.21 -15.98 11.58
N SER A 58 1.51 -15.03 10.72
CA SER A 58 0.62 -13.91 10.39
C SER A 58 -0.39 -14.31 9.34
N VAL A 59 -0.01 -15.18 8.41
CA VAL A 59 -0.91 -15.79 7.43
C VAL A 59 -0.74 -17.31 7.49
N THR A 60 -1.82 -17.99 7.84
CA THR A 60 -1.87 -19.44 7.97
C THR A 60 -2.63 -20.09 6.81
N ALA A 61 -2.41 -21.39 6.61
CA ALA A 61 -3.19 -22.17 5.66
C ALA A 61 -4.70 -22.09 5.95
N ASP A 62 -5.10 -22.01 7.22
CA ASP A 62 -6.50 -21.88 7.63
C ASP A 62 -7.12 -20.55 7.19
N ASP A 63 -6.32 -19.48 7.10
CA ASP A 63 -6.79 -18.16 6.63
C ASP A 63 -7.09 -18.21 5.13
N ILE A 64 -6.19 -18.85 4.37
CA ILE A 64 -6.35 -19.09 2.93
C ILE A 64 -7.59 -19.94 2.66
N GLN A 65 -7.76 -21.05 3.39
CA GLN A 65 -8.91 -21.94 3.24
C GLN A 65 -10.24 -21.24 3.55
N ALA A 66 -10.27 -20.45 4.62
CA ALA A 66 -11.48 -19.73 5.01
C ALA A 66 -11.92 -18.70 3.95
N LEU A 67 -10.98 -17.95 3.36
CA LEU A 67 -11.31 -17.03 2.27
C LEU A 67 -11.64 -17.78 0.97
N ALA A 68 -10.94 -18.88 0.67
CA ALA A 68 -11.22 -19.69 -0.52
C ALA A 68 -12.61 -20.37 -0.47
N ALA A 69 -13.12 -20.63 0.74
CA ALA A 69 -14.44 -21.18 1.01
C ALA A 69 -15.46 -20.11 1.46
N TRP A 70 -15.18 -18.83 1.20
CA TRP A 70 -16.04 -17.72 1.64
C TRP A 70 -17.49 -17.90 1.16
N ASP A 71 -18.41 -17.81 2.12
CA ASP A 71 -19.85 -17.86 1.91
C ASP A 71 -20.50 -16.66 2.60
N PRO A 72 -21.14 -15.74 1.85
CA PRO A 72 -21.77 -14.55 2.42
C PRO A 72 -22.95 -14.87 3.34
N THR A 73 -23.48 -16.10 3.31
CA THR A 73 -24.64 -16.52 4.11
C THR A 73 -24.27 -17.25 5.40
N ALA A 74 -23.00 -17.63 5.57
CA ALA A 74 -22.55 -18.41 6.73
C ALA A 74 -22.61 -17.62 8.04
N GLY A 75 -22.55 -16.29 7.99
CA GLY A 75 -22.54 -15.42 9.18
C GLY A 75 -21.24 -15.52 10.02
N ASP A 76 -20.26 -16.30 9.55
CA ASP A 76 -18.97 -16.45 10.19
C ASP A 76 -18.10 -15.23 9.91
N THR A 77 -17.53 -14.67 10.98
CA THR A 77 -16.53 -13.61 10.89
C THR A 77 -15.17 -14.20 11.21
N LYS A 78 -14.27 -14.16 10.24
CA LYS A 78 -12.86 -14.53 10.42
C LYS A 78 -11.98 -13.31 10.20
N GLU A 79 -11.02 -13.11 11.09
CA GLU A 79 -9.97 -12.12 10.91
C GLU A 79 -8.89 -12.67 9.98
N ILE A 80 -8.42 -11.84 9.06
CA ILE A 80 -7.31 -12.15 8.15
C ILE A 80 -6.27 -11.03 8.20
N ALA A 81 -5.02 -11.39 7.95
CA ALA A 81 -3.94 -10.45 7.74
C ALA A 81 -3.90 -9.99 6.28
N PHE A 82 -3.71 -8.69 6.05
CA PHE A 82 -3.55 -8.09 4.75
C PHE A 82 -2.27 -7.26 4.71
N MET A 83 -1.39 -7.57 3.76
CA MET A 83 -0.15 -6.82 3.55
C MET A 83 -0.19 -6.13 2.17
N PRO A 84 -0.57 -4.84 2.10
CA PRO A 84 -0.63 -4.13 0.83
C PRO A 84 0.75 -4.07 0.16
N ALA A 85 0.76 -3.82 -1.15
CA ALA A 85 1.98 -3.71 -1.93
C ALA A 85 2.70 -2.36 -1.72
N ARG A 86 1.97 -1.31 -1.33
CA ARG A 86 2.54 0.03 -1.07
C ARG A 86 1.68 0.87 -0.12
N VAL A 87 2.22 2.02 0.27
CA VAL A 87 1.56 3.01 1.13
C VAL A 87 1.53 4.37 0.43
N LEU A 88 0.39 5.04 0.46
CA LEU A 88 0.22 6.40 -0.08
C LEU A 88 0.03 7.42 1.05
N LEU A 89 0.82 8.47 1.01
CA LEU A 89 0.81 9.54 2.01
C LEU A 89 0.50 10.88 1.35
N GLN A 90 -0.10 11.79 2.11
CA GLN A 90 -0.21 13.21 1.79
C GLN A 90 0.53 14.04 2.84
N ASP A 91 0.89 15.29 2.57
CA ASP A 91 1.87 16.03 3.38
C ASP A 91 1.44 16.38 4.81
N PHE A 92 0.15 16.45 5.16
CA PHE A 92 -0.32 16.66 6.53
C PHE A 92 -0.14 15.42 7.41
N THR A 93 -0.34 14.22 6.87
CA THR A 93 -0.19 12.95 7.62
C THR A 93 1.16 12.28 7.37
N GLY A 94 1.81 12.59 6.26
CA GLY A 94 3.12 12.07 5.90
C GLY A 94 4.27 12.76 6.62
N VAL A 95 4.17 14.06 6.94
CA VAL A 95 5.14 14.74 7.81
C VAL A 95 5.25 14.05 9.18
N PRO A 96 4.15 13.85 9.95
CA PRO A 96 4.25 13.16 11.23
C PRO A 96 4.76 11.73 11.07
N ALA A 97 4.37 10.99 10.02
CA ALA A 97 4.92 9.65 9.78
C ALA A 97 6.46 9.66 9.59
N VAL A 98 7.02 10.63 8.86
CA VAL A 98 8.48 10.77 8.72
C VAL A 98 9.14 11.18 10.04
N VAL A 99 8.47 12.02 10.86
CA VAL A 99 8.92 12.34 12.23
C VAL A 99 8.96 11.08 13.09
N ASP A 100 7.94 10.23 13.03
CA ASP A 100 7.86 9.01 13.83
C ASP A 100 8.93 7.98 13.41
N LEU A 101 9.21 7.85 12.12
CA LEU A 101 10.36 7.06 11.63
C LEU A 101 11.70 7.61 12.15
N ALA A 102 11.89 8.93 12.15
CA ALA A 102 13.09 9.55 12.72
C ALA A 102 13.20 9.30 14.23
N ALA A 103 12.10 9.46 14.97
CA ALA A 103 12.03 9.22 16.41
C ALA A 103 12.27 7.74 16.76
N MET A 104 11.78 6.82 15.93
CA MET A 104 12.06 5.39 16.05
C MET A 104 13.54 5.07 15.84
N ARG A 105 14.21 5.70 14.87
CA ARG A 105 15.68 5.58 14.71
C ARG A 105 16.43 6.01 15.97
N ASP A 106 16.06 7.15 16.54
CA ASP A 106 16.63 7.60 17.82
C ASP A 106 16.34 6.61 18.96
N GLY A 107 15.14 6.03 18.98
CA GLY A 107 14.75 4.98 19.93
C GLY A 107 15.63 3.74 19.83
N VAL A 108 15.85 3.24 18.62
CA VAL A 108 16.71 2.07 18.36
C VAL A 108 18.16 2.34 18.78
N VAL A 109 18.69 3.53 18.48
CA VAL A 109 20.04 3.94 18.93
C VAL A 109 20.16 3.96 20.45
N ARG A 110 19.17 4.52 21.15
CA ARG A 110 19.13 4.53 22.62
C ARG A 110 19.12 3.13 23.23
N LEU A 111 18.56 2.15 22.52
CA LEU A 111 18.54 0.73 22.91
C LEU A 111 19.80 -0.04 22.46
N GLY A 112 20.77 0.62 21.82
CA GLY A 112 22.00 0.02 21.32
C GLY A 112 21.86 -0.76 20.01
N GLY A 113 20.76 -0.56 19.28
CA GLY A 113 20.50 -1.17 17.98
C GLY A 113 21.01 -0.36 16.80
N ASN A 114 20.79 -0.88 15.58
CA ASN A 114 21.14 -0.18 14.33
C ASN A 114 19.94 0.64 13.82
N PRO A 115 20.04 1.98 13.71
CA PRO A 115 18.94 2.81 13.20
C PRO A 115 18.51 2.47 11.78
N ASP A 116 19.39 1.90 10.95
CA ASP A 116 19.07 1.52 9.57
C ASP A 116 18.02 0.38 9.50
N GLN A 117 17.75 -0.30 10.62
CA GLN A 117 16.65 -1.26 10.72
C GLN A 117 15.28 -0.57 10.66
N ILE A 118 15.21 0.72 10.97
CA ILE A 118 14.01 1.53 10.78
C ILE A 118 14.05 2.10 9.37
N ASN A 119 13.42 1.36 8.46
CA ASN A 119 13.24 1.76 7.08
C ASN A 119 11.91 1.20 6.54
N PRO A 120 11.20 1.90 5.65
CA PRO A 120 10.06 1.34 4.94
C PRO A 120 10.44 0.05 4.19
N LEU A 121 9.81 -1.05 4.56
CA LEU A 121 9.87 -2.36 3.91
C LEU A 121 8.90 -2.44 2.72
N GLN A 122 7.77 -1.73 2.79
CA GLN A 122 6.91 -1.51 1.64
C GLN A 122 7.20 -0.15 1.01
N PRO A 123 7.15 -0.03 -0.33
CA PRO A 123 7.18 1.25 -1.02
C PRO A 123 6.18 2.24 -0.43
N ALA A 124 6.64 3.47 -0.20
CA ALA A 124 5.82 4.56 0.30
C ALA A 124 5.98 5.79 -0.59
N GLU A 125 4.86 6.28 -1.12
CA GLU A 125 4.81 7.49 -1.93
C GLU A 125 4.08 8.60 -1.18
N LEU A 126 4.73 9.75 -1.01
CA LEU A 126 4.14 10.94 -0.42
C LEU A 126 3.89 12.00 -1.49
N VAL A 127 2.66 12.49 -1.59
CA VAL A 127 2.32 13.63 -2.45
C VAL A 127 2.13 14.90 -1.63
N ILE A 128 2.75 15.99 -2.06
CA ILE A 128 2.57 17.31 -1.45
C ILE A 128 1.46 18.04 -2.21
N ASP A 129 0.29 18.14 -1.60
CA ASP A 129 -0.89 18.74 -2.22
C ASP A 129 -1.82 19.50 -1.24
N HIS A 130 -1.64 19.36 0.08
CA HIS A 130 -2.45 20.02 1.11
C HIS A 130 -1.85 21.35 1.60
N SER A 131 -0.75 21.81 1.00
CA SER A 131 -0.03 23.01 1.43
C SER A 131 -0.39 24.30 0.70
N VAL A 132 -0.88 24.20 -0.54
CA VAL A 132 -1.24 25.35 -1.37
C VAL A 132 -2.55 25.98 -0.91
N GLN A 133 -2.62 27.31 -0.93
CA GLN A 133 -3.82 28.07 -0.58
C GLN A 133 -4.15 29.04 -1.72
N VAL A 134 -5.44 29.36 -1.86
CA VAL A 134 -5.91 30.34 -2.84
C VAL A 134 -5.85 31.74 -2.22
N ASP A 135 -4.65 32.29 -2.07
CA ASP A 135 -4.45 33.67 -1.62
C ASP A 135 -4.74 34.68 -2.75
N HIS A 136 -4.35 34.31 -3.97
CA HIS A 136 -4.52 35.06 -5.20
C HIS A 136 -5.45 34.31 -6.17
N PHE A 137 -6.39 35.03 -6.78
CA PHE A 137 -7.35 34.49 -7.77
C PHE A 137 -7.74 35.54 -8.82
N ARG A 138 -8.15 35.07 -10.01
CA ARG A 138 -8.62 35.92 -11.13
C ARG A 138 -7.57 36.95 -11.61
N GLU A 139 -6.30 36.59 -11.58
CA GLU A 139 -5.20 37.36 -12.17
C GLU A 139 -4.25 36.44 -12.93
N ALA A 140 -3.53 36.99 -13.92
CA ALA A 140 -2.76 36.20 -14.87
C ALA A 140 -1.61 35.40 -14.20
N ASN A 141 -1.07 35.91 -13.10
CA ASN A 141 0.04 35.33 -12.34
C ASN A 141 -0.40 34.74 -10.99
N ALA A 142 -1.70 34.46 -10.79
CA ALA A 142 -2.24 33.94 -9.53
C ALA A 142 -1.55 32.63 -9.10
N PHE A 143 -1.31 31.74 -10.05
CA PHE A 143 -0.63 30.46 -9.81
C PHE A 143 0.78 30.68 -9.25
N ASP A 144 1.61 31.47 -9.94
CA ASP A 144 2.99 31.73 -9.51
C ASP A 144 3.06 32.40 -8.14
N LEU A 145 2.12 33.31 -7.84
CA LEU A 145 2.06 33.99 -6.55
C LEU A 145 1.68 33.02 -5.42
N ASN A 146 0.68 32.17 -5.63
CA ASN A 146 0.28 31.16 -4.65
C ASN A 146 1.38 30.13 -4.42
N ALA A 147 2.06 29.65 -5.46
CA ALA A 147 3.19 28.73 -5.35
C ALA A 147 4.37 29.33 -4.56
N GLN A 148 4.69 30.61 -4.79
CA GLN A 148 5.71 31.31 -4.01
C GLN A 148 5.32 31.43 -2.52
N LEU A 149 4.05 31.76 -2.24
CA LEU A 149 3.55 31.85 -0.87
C LEU A 149 3.57 30.49 -0.18
N GLU A 150 3.08 29.45 -0.85
CA GLU A 150 3.13 28.06 -0.37
C GLU A 150 4.56 27.67 0.02
N PHE A 151 5.52 27.87 -0.89
CA PHE A 151 6.91 27.51 -0.63
C PHE A 151 7.51 28.31 0.52
N SER A 152 7.20 29.60 0.61
CA SER A 152 7.69 30.45 1.70
C SER A 152 7.16 30.02 3.07
N ARG A 153 5.89 29.58 3.14
CA ARG A 153 5.21 29.14 4.37
C ARG A 153 5.63 27.74 4.80
N ASN A 154 5.93 26.86 3.85
CA ASN A 154 6.17 25.44 4.10
C ASN A 154 7.64 25.01 3.94
N LYS A 155 8.58 25.97 3.84
CA LYS A 155 10.00 25.71 3.59
C LYS A 155 10.61 24.65 4.50
N GLU A 156 10.33 24.71 5.81
CA GLU A 156 10.85 23.75 6.78
C GLU A 156 10.27 22.35 6.56
N ARG A 157 8.95 22.25 6.36
CA ARG A 157 8.26 20.99 6.06
C ARG A 157 8.83 20.34 4.79
N TYR A 158 9.05 21.11 3.74
CA TYR A 158 9.61 20.59 2.49
C TYR A 158 11.08 20.19 2.62
N ALA A 159 11.88 20.96 3.37
CA ALA A 159 13.25 20.57 3.68
C ALA A 159 13.28 19.24 4.47
N PHE A 160 12.37 19.07 5.43
CA PHE A 160 12.24 17.85 6.21
C PHE A 160 11.80 16.65 5.36
N LEU A 161 10.78 16.79 4.50
CA LEU A 161 10.36 15.73 3.58
C LEU A 161 11.44 15.38 2.56
N LYS A 162 12.18 16.38 2.06
CA LYS A 162 13.32 16.15 1.17
C LYS A 162 14.45 15.39 1.87
N TRP A 163 14.73 15.70 3.14
CA TRP A 163 15.62 14.89 3.97
C TRP A 163 15.10 13.47 4.12
N GLY A 164 13.81 13.29 4.42
CA GLY A 164 13.19 11.97 4.56
C GLY A 164 13.37 11.10 3.31
N GLN A 165 13.14 11.65 2.12
CA GLN A 165 13.40 10.97 0.85
C GLN A 165 14.87 10.53 0.66
N GLN A 166 15.82 11.24 1.26
CA GLN A 166 17.24 10.89 1.19
C GLN A 166 17.65 9.91 2.31
N ALA A 167 16.94 9.93 3.43
CA ALA A 167 17.29 9.19 4.64
C ALA A 167 16.67 7.78 4.69
N PHE A 168 15.58 7.54 3.95
CA PHE A 168 14.85 6.28 3.93
C PHE A 168 14.82 5.69 2.51
N ASP A 169 15.19 4.42 2.39
CA ASP A 169 14.98 3.65 1.16
C ASP A 169 13.48 3.39 0.96
N ASN A 170 13.07 3.16 -0.28
CA ASN A 170 11.67 2.91 -0.67
C ASN A 170 10.69 4.04 -0.33
N PHE A 171 11.19 5.24 -0.02
CA PHE A 171 10.35 6.42 0.23
C PHE A 171 10.54 7.46 -0.88
N ARG A 172 9.45 7.83 -1.55
CA ARG A 172 9.46 8.82 -2.64
C ARG A 172 8.51 9.97 -2.33
N VAL A 173 8.96 11.19 -2.63
CA VAL A 173 8.17 12.41 -2.48
C VAL A 173 7.88 12.99 -3.86
N VAL A 174 6.59 13.15 -4.17
CA VAL A 174 6.11 13.96 -5.28
C VAL A 174 6.07 15.42 -4.83
N PRO A 175 6.80 16.33 -5.51
CA PRO A 175 6.90 17.73 -5.09
C PRO A 175 5.56 18.48 -5.21
N PRO A 176 5.43 19.65 -4.56
CA PRO A 176 4.28 20.53 -4.74
C PRO A 176 4.07 20.92 -6.22
N ASP A 177 2.91 21.50 -6.52
CA ASP A 177 2.51 21.93 -7.88
C ASP A 177 2.43 20.82 -8.94
N THR A 178 2.44 19.54 -8.53
CA THR A 178 2.33 18.38 -9.44
C THR A 178 0.88 17.94 -9.67
N GLY A 179 0.01 18.12 -8.66
CA GLY A 179 -1.38 17.68 -8.68
C GLY A 179 -1.85 17.22 -7.29
N ILE A 180 -3.06 16.69 -7.21
CA ILE A 180 -3.63 16.15 -5.97
C ILE A 180 -3.33 14.66 -5.81
N VAL A 181 -3.17 14.19 -4.59
CA VAL A 181 -2.66 12.85 -4.22
C VAL A 181 -3.35 11.72 -4.98
N HIS A 182 -4.68 11.74 -5.07
CA HIS A 182 -5.45 10.66 -5.71
C HIS A 182 -5.44 10.73 -7.24
N GLN A 183 -5.36 11.92 -7.82
CA GLN A 183 -5.23 12.08 -9.27
C GLN A 183 -3.84 11.65 -9.73
N VAL A 184 -2.79 12.10 -9.03
CA VAL A 184 -1.41 11.65 -9.26
C VAL A 184 -1.30 10.14 -9.08
N ASN A 185 -2.00 9.57 -8.09
CA ASN A 185 -2.03 8.12 -7.90
C ASN A 185 -2.63 7.40 -9.12
N LEU A 186 -3.78 7.85 -9.63
CA LEU A 186 -4.43 7.27 -10.81
C LEU A 186 -3.59 7.41 -12.09
N GLU A 187 -2.98 8.57 -12.31
CA GLU A 187 -2.35 8.91 -13.60
C GLU A 187 -0.88 8.49 -13.68
N TRP A 188 -0.20 8.31 -12.53
CA TRP A 188 1.25 8.17 -12.51
C TRP A 188 1.80 7.11 -11.56
N ILE A 189 1.24 6.92 -10.36
CA ILE A 189 1.82 6.03 -9.35
C ILE A 189 1.29 4.59 -9.51
N ALA A 190 -0.02 4.43 -9.73
CA ALA A 190 -0.66 3.14 -9.81
C ALA A 190 -0.14 2.32 -11.00
N SER A 191 0.17 1.05 -10.76
CA SER A 191 0.67 0.15 -11.79
C SER A 191 -0.34 -0.92 -12.20
N VAL A 192 -1.44 -1.07 -11.44
CA VAL A 192 -2.48 -2.13 -11.55
C VAL A 192 -1.95 -3.53 -11.23
N ALA A 193 -0.80 -3.89 -11.77
CA ALA A 193 0.01 -5.04 -11.39
C ALA A 193 1.48 -4.63 -11.33
N ARG A 194 2.28 -5.27 -10.47
CA ARG A 194 3.70 -4.95 -10.29
C ARG A 194 4.52 -6.20 -10.04
N GLU A 195 5.81 -6.12 -10.37
CA GLU A 195 6.79 -7.15 -10.06
C GLU A 195 7.48 -6.81 -8.73
N GLU A 196 7.49 -7.76 -7.82
CA GLU A 196 8.16 -7.67 -6.53
C GLU A 196 8.85 -9.00 -6.20
N GLY A 197 10.18 -8.97 -6.05
CA GLY A 197 10.94 -10.14 -5.60
C GLY A 197 10.82 -11.35 -6.55
N GLY A 198 10.68 -11.11 -7.85
CA GLY A 198 10.49 -12.12 -8.89
C GLY A 198 9.04 -12.62 -9.03
N LEU A 199 8.07 -11.98 -8.39
CA LEU A 199 6.65 -12.31 -8.47
C LEU A 199 5.83 -11.14 -9.00
N TRP A 200 4.93 -11.42 -9.94
CA TRP A 200 3.88 -10.48 -10.33
C TRP A 200 2.71 -10.58 -9.39
N ILE A 201 2.30 -9.43 -8.86
CA ILE A 201 1.23 -9.29 -7.86
C ILE A 201 0.26 -8.17 -8.29
N PRO A 202 -1.00 -8.19 -7.84
CA PRO A 202 -1.90 -7.04 -7.95
C PRO A 202 -1.33 -5.83 -7.21
N ASP A 203 -1.47 -4.63 -7.78
CA ASP A 203 -1.23 -3.40 -7.04
C ASP A 203 -2.32 -3.28 -5.96
N THR A 204 -1.90 -2.96 -4.73
CA THR A 204 -2.76 -2.78 -3.57
C THR A 204 -2.12 -1.76 -2.64
N LEU A 205 -2.94 -0.93 -2.00
CA LEU A 205 -2.41 0.09 -1.09
C LEU A 205 -3.35 0.41 0.07
N VAL A 206 -2.75 0.95 1.11
CA VAL A 206 -3.45 1.80 2.06
C VAL A 206 -2.88 3.20 2.00
N GLY A 207 -3.68 4.19 2.36
CA GLY A 207 -3.22 5.56 2.40
C GLY A 207 -3.73 6.37 3.57
N THR A 208 -3.01 7.41 3.95
CA THR A 208 -3.36 8.27 5.09
C THR A 208 -4.35 9.38 4.72
N ASP A 209 -5.26 9.05 3.80
CA ASP A 209 -6.36 9.88 3.33
C ASP A 209 -7.58 8.99 3.01
N SER A 210 -8.78 9.41 3.41
CA SER A 210 -10.01 8.63 3.25
C SER A 210 -10.39 8.37 1.80
N HIS A 211 -10.01 9.26 0.87
CA HIS A 211 -10.32 9.15 -0.55
C HIS A 211 -9.30 8.28 -1.30
N THR A 212 -8.36 7.61 -0.61
CA THR A 212 -7.52 6.55 -1.21
C THR A 212 -8.36 5.51 -1.94
N THR A 213 -9.60 5.32 -1.51
CA THR A 213 -10.62 4.51 -2.17
C THR A 213 -10.91 4.88 -3.63
N MET A 214 -10.55 6.08 -4.11
CA MET A 214 -10.69 6.51 -5.50
C MET A 214 -9.97 5.57 -6.47
N ILE A 215 -8.84 4.99 -6.05
CA ILE A 215 -8.03 4.09 -6.88
C ILE A 215 -8.74 2.77 -7.22
N ASN A 216 -9.76 2.39 -6.43
CA ASN A 216 -10.57 1.19 -6.70
C ASN A 216 -11.27 1.26 -8.06
N GLY A 217 -11.52 2.47 -8.59
CA GLY A 217 -12.05 2.66 -9.94
C GLY A 217 -11.13 2.16 -11.06
N LEU A 218 -9.82 1.98 -10.78
CA LEU A 218 -8.82 1.41 -11.70
C LEU A 218 -8.59 -0.09 -11.46
N GLY A 219 -9.33 -0.73 -10.55
CA GLY A 219 -9.17 -2.14 -10.19
C GLY A 219 -8.04 -2.43 -9.21
N VAL A 220 -7.46 -1.39 -8.59
CA VAL A 220 -6.46 -1.50 -7.53
C VAL A 220 -7.16 -1.46 -6.18
N LEU A 221 -7.04 -2.51 -5.37
CA LEU A 221 -7.69 -2.56 -4.06
C LEU A 221 -6.95 -1.65 -3.07
N GLY A 222 -7.63 -0.58 -2.62
CA GLY A 222 -7.09 0.29 -1.59
C GLY A 222 -8.10 1.16 -0.85
N TRP A 223 -7.72 1.59 0.35
CA TRP A 223 -8.55 2.38 1.24
C TRP A 223 -7.75 3.26 2.20
N GLY A 224 -8.45 4.19 2.85
CA GLY A 224 -7.87 5.10 3.82
C GLY A 224 -7.69 4.46 5.20
N VAL A 225 -6.56 4.72 5.86
CA VAL A 225 -6.23 4.30 7.22
C VAL A 225 -5.65 5.48 8.02
N GLY A 226 -5.45 5.29 9.33
CA GLY A 226 -4.73 6.26 10.16
C GLY A 226 -3.22 6.25 9.91
N GLY A 227 -2.52 7.26 10.43
CA GLY A 227 -1.07 7.37 10.31
C GLY A 227 -0.32 6.19 10.94
N ILE A 228 -0.75 5.76 12.12
CA ILE A 228 -0.15 4.64 12.86
C ILE A 228 -0.26 3.34 12.08
N GLU A 229 -1.42 3.04 11.49
CA GLU A 229 -1.60 1.85 10.66
C GLU A 229 -0.73 1.91 9.40
N ALA A 230 -0.66 3.08 8.75
CA ALA A 230 0.20 3.27 7.58
C ALA A 230 1.69 3.07 7.92
N GLU A 231 2.16 3.61 9.04
CA GLU A 231 3.53 3.41 9.54
C GLU A 231 3.83 1.95 9.87
N ALA A 232 2.88 1.25 10.51
CA ALA A 232 3.02 -0.17 10.81
C ALA A 232 3.16 -0.98 9.50
N VAL A 233 2.35 -0.68 8.49
CA VAL A 233 2.45 -1.28 7.15
C VAL A 233 3.78 -0.96 6.48
N MET A 234 4.24 0.29 6.55
CA MET A 234 5.55 0.68 6.04
C MET A 234 6.65 -0.17 6.68
N LEU A 235 6.55 -0.49 7.97
CA LEU A 235 7.49 -1.36 8.70
C LEU A 235 7.19 -2.87 8.55
N GLY A 236 6.31 -3.25 7.62
CA GLY A 236 6.01 -4.64 7.26
C GLY A 236 5.06 -5.36 8.21
N GLN A 237 4.29 -4.63 9.03
CA GLN A 237 3.18 -5.24 9.77
C GLN A 237 1.95 -5.39 8.86
N PRO A 238 1.20 -6.50 8.97
CA PRO A 238 -0.07 -6.63 8.28
C PRO A 238 -1.14 -5.77 8.95
N ILE A 239 -2.15 -5.40 8.17
CA ILE A 239 -3.43 -4.92 8.69
C ILE A 239 -4.30 -6.13 8.97
N TYR A 240 -4.84 -6.20 10.18
CA TYR A 240 -5.83 -7.21 10.53
C TYR A 240 -7.22 -6.67 10.25
N MET A 241 -8.03 -7.45 9.52
CA MET A 241 -9.38 -7.08 9.16
C MET A 241 -10.30 -8.29 9.19
N LEU A 242 -11.58 -8.06 9.47
CA LEU A 242 -12.60 -9.08 9.27
C LEU A 242 -12.78 -9.32 7.77
N LEU A 243 -12.97 -10.58 7.40
CA LEU A 243 -13.43 -10.95 6.06
C LEU A 243 -14.71 -10.16 5.72
N PRO A 244 -14.67 -9.29 4.69
CA PRO A 244 -15.78 -8.39 4.44
C PRO A 244 -16.89 -9.11 3.66
N GLU A 245 -18.13 -8.70 3.92
CA GLU A 245 -19.22 -8.92 2.98
C GLU A 245 -18.96 -8.10 1.70
N VAL A 246 -19.39 -8.62 0.55
CA VAL A 246 -19.31 -7.91 -0.73
C VAL A 246 -20.69 -7.73 -1.31
N VAL A 247 -21.12 -6.48 -1.40
CA VAL A 247 -22.39 -6.08 -2.04
C VAL A 247 -22.11 -5.77 -3.51
N GLY A 248 -22.78 -6.49 -4.41
CA GLY A 248 -22.65 -6.36 -5.86
C GLY A 248 -23.93 -5.88 -6.54
#